data_AF-A0A3D5MTC2-F1
#
_entry.id   AF-A0A3D5MTC2-F1
#
_cell.length_a   1.000
_cell.length_b   1.000
_cell.length_c   1.000
_cell.angle_alpha   90.00
_cell.angle_beta   90.00
_cell.angle_gamma   90.00
#
_symmetry.space_group_name_H-M   'P 1'
#
loop_
_entity.id
_entity.type
_entity.pdbx_description
1 polymer ?
#
loop_
_entity_poly.entity_id
_entity_poly.type
_entity_poly.pdbx_seq_one_letter_code
_entity_poly.pdbx_strand_id
1 'polypeptide(L)'
;MNNKDNIDWKELVAAFSSYEGSLKDFCTMNEISKSQLYYYRKKFEKQSYTNFHSISMKEEKVQTEINLISAKPKDVRIEIGAANIYIPANEIAILTSIIKELASNV
;
A
#
# COMPACT_ATOMS: atom_id res chain seq x y z
N MET A 1 -39.40 -9.18 15.17
CA MET A 1 -38.08 -8.53 14.97
C MET A 1 -37.04 -9.56 15.40
N ASN A 2 -36.33 -10.17 14.45
CA ASN A 2 -35.39 -11.25 14.73
C ASN A 2 -33.94 -10.74 14.76
N ASN A 3 -33.25 -11.14 15.83
CA ASN A 3 -31.83 -10.97 16.15
C ASN A 3 -30.93 -10.92 14.90
N LYS A 4 -30.40 -9.73 14.56
CA LYS A 4 -29.49 -9.52 13.41
C LYS A 4 -28.11 -9.03 13.83
N ASP A 5 -27.70 -9.31 15.07
CA ASP A 5 -26.52 -8.68 15.66
C ASP A 5 -25.24 -9.53 15.60
N ASN A 6 -25.24 -10.67 14.90
CA ASN A 6 -24.03 -11.49 14.78
C ASN A 6 -23.85 -12.19 13.42
N ILE A 7 -24.09 -11.49 12.31
CA ILE A 7 -23.70 -11.99 10.99
C ILE A 7 -22.23 -11.63 10.76
N ASP A 8 -21.36 -12.63 10.63
CA ASP A 8 -19.99 -12.43 10.16
C ASP A 8 -20.01 -12.15 8.65
N TRP A 9 -20.09 -10.86 8.32
CA TRP A 9 -20.11 -10.39 6.95
C TRP A 9 -18.85 -10.71 6.17
N LYS A 10 -17.70 -10.90 6.84
CA LYS A 10 -16.43 -11.17 6.17
C LYS A 10 -16.41 -12.62 5.67
N GLU A 11 -16.81 -13.55 6.53
CA GLU A 11 -16.96 -14.97 6.17
C GLU A 11 -18.04 -15.15 5.10
N LEU A 12 -19.17 -14.48 5.25
CA LEU A 12 -20.28 -14.58 4.31
C LEU A 12 -19.92 -14.07 2.90
N VAL A 13 -19.19 -12.94 2.80
CA VAL A 13 -18.72 -12.43 1.51
C VAL A 13 -17.69 -13.37 0.89
N ALA A 14 -16.81 -13.98 1.69
CA ALA A 14 -15.85 -14.97 1.20
C ALA A 14 -16.56 -16.24 0.69
N ALA A 15 -17.57 -16.72 1.41
CA ALA A 15 -18.39 -17.86 0.98
C ALA A 15 -19.13 -17.56 -0.34
N PHE A 16 -19.60 -16.33 -0.54
CA PHE A 16 -20.22 -15.91 -1.80
C PHE A 16 -19.23 -15.98 -2.99
N SER A 17 -17.96 -15.61 -2.78
CA SER A 17 -16.93 -15.65 -3.84
C SER A 17 -16.65 -17.07 -4.36
N SER A 18 -16.91 -18.09 -3.56
CA SER A 18 -16.73 -19.50 -3.92
C SER A 18 -18.05 -20.22 -4.25
N TYR A 19 -19.17 -19.50 -4.29
CA TYR A 19 -20.49 -20.09 -4.54
C TYR A 19 -20.77 -20.21 -6.05
N GLU A 20 -21.04 -21.43 -6.52
CA GLU A 20 -21.31 -21.72 -7.95
C GLU A 20 -22.77 -21.47 -8.38
N GLY A 21 -23.66 -21.13 -7.44
CA GLY A 21 -25.09 -20.92 -7.72
C GLY A 21 -25.48 -19.47 -8.01
N SER A 22 -26.78 -19.20 -8.05
CA SER A 22 -27.27 -17.84 -8.33
C SER A 22 -27.19 -16.92 -7.11
N LEU A 23 -26.95 -15.64 -7.34
CA LEU A 23 -27.01 -14.59 -6.32
C LEU A 23 -28.34 -14.62 -5.52
N LYS A 24 -29.45 -14.95 -6.20
CA LYS A 24 -30.77 -14.99 -5.57
C LYS A 24 -30.84 -16.13 -4.55
N ASP A 25 -30.38 -17.31 -4.94
CA ASP A 25 -30.42 -18.50 -4.09
C ASP A 25 -29.49 -18.34 -2.88
N PHE A 26 -28.31 -17.76 -3.09
CA PHE A 26 -27.38 -17.43 -2.01
C PHE A 26 -27.99 -16.47 -0.99
N CYS A 27 -28.62 -15.38 -1.46
CA CYS A 27 -29.27 -14.40 -0.58
C CYS A 27 -30.46 -15.01 0.18
N THR A 28 -31.24 -15.86 -0.46
CA THR A 28 -32.36 -16.57 0.18
C THR A 28 -31.87 -17.56 1.23
N MET A 29 -30.81 -18.34 0.93
CA MET A 29 -30.23 -19.32 1.85
C MET A 29 -29.62 -18.67 3.10
N ASN A 30 -29.01 -17.49 2.96
CA ASN A 30 -28.36 -16.78 4.06
C ASN A 30 -29.26 -15.71 4.72
N GLU A 31 -30.53 -15.64 4.36
CA GLU A 31 -31.51 -14.66 4.89
C GLU A 31 -31.06 -13.19 4.81
N ILE A 32 -30.29 -12.85 3.76
CA ILE A 32 -29.78 -11.50 3.51
C ILE A 32 -30.40 -10.88 2.27
N SER A 33 -30.45 -9.54 2.23
CA SER A 33 -30.83 -8.85 1.01
C SER A 33 -29.63 -8.71 0.06
N LYS A 34 -29.93 -8.60 -1.24
CA LYS A 34 -28.92 -8.27 -2.27
C LYS A 34 -28.19 -6.97 -1.97
N SER A 35 -28.90 -5.97 -1.46
CA SER A 35 -28.35 -4.67 -1.09
C SER A 35 -27.35 -4.77 0.08
N GLN A 36 -27.62 -5.63 1.06
CA GLN A 36 -26.67 -5.91 2.14
C GLN A 36 -25.40 -6.57 1.59
N LEU A 37 -25.54 -7.65 0.81
CA LEU A 37 -24.39 -8.33 0.22
C LEU A 37 -23.53 -7.37 -0.62
N TYR A 38 -24.17 -6.56 -1.47
CA TYR A 38 -23.48 -5.57 -2.29
C TYR A 38 -22.72 -4.54 -1.43
N TYR A 39 -23.35 -4.02 -0.38
CA TYR A 39 -22.74 -3.05 0.52
C TYR A 39 -21.47 -3.62 1.18
N TYR A 40 -21.55 -4.83 1.75
CA TYR A 40 -20.43 -5.44 2.45
C TYR A 40 -19.31 -5.88 1.50
N ARG A 41 -19.64 -6.39 0.32
CA ARG A 41 -18.65 -6.67 -0.74
C ARG A 41 -17.85 -5.41 -1.08
N LYS A 42 -18.53 -4.28 -1.34
CA LYS A 42 -17.87 -2.99 -1.62
C LYS A 42 -17.08 -2.46 -0.43
N LYS A 43 -17.56 -2.70 0.80
CA LYS A 43 -16.87 -2.30 2.04
C LYS A 43 -15.54 -3.03 2.21
N PHE A 44 -15.47 -4.31 1.83
CA PHE A 44 -14.25 -5.11 1.93
C PHE A 44 -13.32 -4.99 0.71
N GLU A 45 -13.85 -4.74 -0.49
CA GLU A 45 -13.03 -4.39 -1.68
C GLU A 45 -12.19 -3.12 -1.45
N LYS A 46 -12.69 -2.18 -0.63
CA LYS A 46 -11.98 -0.93 -0.30
C LYS A 46 -10.74 -1.10 0.58
N GLN A 47 -10.49 -2.29 1.14
CA GLN A 47 -9.34 -2.52 2.02
C GLN A 47 -8.07 -2.94 1.26
N SER A 48 -8.16 -3.25 -0.04
CA SER A 48 -7.03 -3.74 -0.86
C SER A 48 -6.67 -2.79 -2.01
N TYR A 49 -6.62 -1.48 -1.77
CA TYR A 49 -6.06 -0.56 -2.78
C TYR A 49 -4.53 -0.63 -2.72
N THR A 50 -3.95 -1.52 -3.54
CA THR A 50 -2.57 -1.31 -3.99
C THR A 50 -2.61 -0.12 -4.95
N ASN A 51 -2.27 1.06 -4.43
CA ASN A 51 -2.18 2.27 -5.25
C ASN A 51 -0.90 2.21 -6.09
N PHE A 52 -1.04 1.80 -7.35
CA PHE A 52 0.04 1.91 -8.32
C PHE A 52 0.22 3.38 -8.69
N HIS A 53 1.30 3.98 -8.21
CA HIS A 53 1.70 5.31 -8.61
C HIS A 53 2.54 5.19 -9.87
N SER A 54 2.09 5.80 -10.97
CA SER A 54 2.91 5.89 -12.18
C SER A 54 4.13 6.76 -11.89
N ILE A 55 5.33 6.21 -12.05
CA ILE A 55 6.55 7.00 -12.05
C ILE A 55 6.73 7.55 -13.46
N SER A 56 6.76 8.88 -13.59
CA SER A 56 7.08 9.52 -14.86
C SER A 56 8.60 9.43 -15.07
N MET A 57 9.05 8.59 -15.99
CA MET A 57 10.44 8.60 -16.48
C MET A 57 10.64 9.79 -17.42
N LYS A 58 10.50 11.01 -16.90
CA LYS A 58 11.11 12.15 -17.56
C LYS A 58 12.61 11.99 -17.36
N GLU A 59 13.38 11.99 -18.45
CA GLU A 59 14.82 12.18 -18.39
C GLU A 59 15.12 13.60 -17.90
N GLU A 60 14.86 13.85 -16.61
CA GLU A 60 15.47 14.99 -15.93
C GLU A 60 16.94 14.63 -15.81
N LYS A 61 17.77 15.30 -16.63
CA LYS A 61 19.20 15.35 -16.40
C LYS A 61 19.38 15.78 -14.95
N VAL A 62 19.78 14.84 -14.09
CA VAL A 62 20.12 15.12 -12.70
C VAL A 62 21.08 16.31 -12.73
N GLN A 63 20.63 17.47 -12.28
CA GLN A 63 21.52 18.59 -12.05
C GLN A 63 22.44 18.15 -10.92
N THR A 64 23.62 17.65 -11.26
CA THR A 64 24.73 17.46 -10.33
C THR A 64 25.29 18.84 -9.96
N GLU A 65 24.46 19.70 -9.38
CA GLU A 65 24.95 20.85 -8.64
C GLU A 65 25.41 20.33 -7.28
N ILE A 66 26.70 20.00 -7.21
CA ILE A 66 27.36 19.70 -5.94
C ILE A 66 27.47 21.02 -5.17
N ASN A 67 26.44 21.34 -4.38
CA ASN A 67 26.53 22.40 -3.39
C ASN A 67 27.49 21.93 -2.29
N LEU A 68 28.77 22.28 -2.44
CA LEU A 68 29.78 22.09 -1.40
C LEU A 68 29.45 23.02 -0.23
N ILE A 69 28.61 22.53 0.69
CA ILE A 69 28.38 23.20 1.97
C ILE A 69 29.71 23.18 2.72
N SER A 70 30.25 24.37 3.03
CA SER A 70 31.55 24.58 3.70
C SER A 70 31.62 23.95 5.11
N ALA A 71 30.47 23.65 5.71
CA ALA A 71 30.39 22.96 7.00
C ALA A 71 30.27 21.45 6.82
N LYS A 72 31.01 20.68 7.63
CA LYS A 72 30.85 19.22 7.72
C LYS A 72 29.38 18.91 8.02
N PRO A 73 28.66 18.24 7.10
CA PRO A 73 27.25 17.93 7.34
C PRO A 73 27.17 16.96 8.53
N LYS A 74 26.28 17.26 9.47
CA LYS A 74 25.98 16.35 10.59
C LYS A 74 25.26 15.10 10.11
N ASP A 75 24.43 15.26 9.09
CA ASP A 75 23.58 14.21 8.53
C ASP A 75 23.69 14.20 6.99
N VAL A 76 23.58 13.01 6.41
CA VAL A 76 23.35 12.74 4.99
C VAL A 76 21.84 12.75 4.74
N ARG A 77 21.37 13.56 3.80
CA ARG A 77 19.96 13.62 3.39
C ARG A 77 19.77 12.90 2.06
N ILE A 78 18.83 11.97 2.00
CA ILE A 78 18.41 11.27 0.78
C ILE A 78 16.95 11.64 0.50
N GLU A 79 16.70 12.19 -0.69
CA GLU A 79 15.37 12.62 -1.13
C GLU A 79 14.80 11.63 -2.15
N ILE A 80 13.60 11.11 -1.89
CA ILE A 80 12.90 10.17 -2.77
C ILE A 80 11.45 10.66 -2.94
N GLY A 81 11.20 11.44 -4.00
CA GLY A 81 9.93 12.13 -4.17
C GLY A 81 9.66 13.09 -3.01
N ALA A 82 8.54 12.91 -2.29
CA ALA A 82 8.22 13.70 -1.09
C ALA A 82 8.88 13.17 0.20
N ALA A 83 9.47 11.97 0.15
CA ALA A 83 10.10 11.36 1.31
C ALA A 83 11.52 11.93 1.52
N ASN A 84 11.83 12.26 2.78
CA ASN A 84 13.13 12.76 3.19
C ASN A 84 13.70 11.83 4.27
N ILE A 85 14.83 11.19 3.97
CA ILE A 85 15.54 10.31 4.89
C ILE A 85 16.78 11.06 5.38
N TYR A 86 16.97 11.09 6.70
CA TYR A 86 18.11 11.72 7.35
C TYR A 86 18.93 10.64 8.05
N ILE A 87 20.23 10.56 7.71
CA ILE A 87 21.15 9.57 8.26
C ILE A 87 22.32 10.31 8.89
N PRO A 88 22.61 10.12 10.18
CA PRO A 88 23.79 10.72 10.80
C PRO A 88 25.09 10.35 10.07
N ALA A 89 25.94 11.33 9.80
CA ALA A 89 27.16 11.13 9.02
C ALA A 89 28.20 10.22 9.73
N ASN A 90 28.03 9.99 11.03
CA ASN A 90 28.85 9.06 11.82
C ASN A 90 28.40 7.59 11.69
N GLU A 91 27.23 7.31 11.11
CA GLU A 91 26.71 5.94 10.93
C GLU A 91 27.23 5.28 9.65
N ILE A 92 28.56 5.10 9.59
CA ILE A 92 29.28 4.59 8.40
C ILE A 92 28.75 3.22 7.95
N ALA A 93 28.37 2.34 8.88
CA ALA A 93 27.87 1.00 8.56
C ALA A 93 26.57 1.05 7.75
N ILE A 94 25.64 1.93 8.14
CA ILE A 94 24.34 2.11 7.46
C ILE A 94 24.57 2.72 6.07
N LEU A 95 25.38 3.78 5.98
CA LEU A 95 25.73 4.39 4.69
C LEU A 95 26.38 3.39 3.73
N THR A 96 27.30 2.57 4.23
CA THR A 96 27.97 1.54 3.44
C THR A 96 26.99 0.48 2.96
N SER A 97 26.06 0.04 3.81
CA SER A 97 25.03 -0.94 3.43
C SER A 97 24.14 -0.40 2.32
N ILE A 98 23.69 0.85 2.44
CA ILE A 98 22.83 1.51 1.45
C ILE A 98 23.56 1.62 0.11
N ILE A 99 24.80 2.11 0.10
CA ILE A 99 25.58 2.26 -1.14
C ILE A 99 25.79 0.90 -1.83
N LYS A 100 26.08 -0.16 -1.06
CA LYS A 100 26.25 -1.51 -1.61
C LYS A 100 24.97 -2.05 -2.24
N GLU A 101 23.83 -1.93 -1.56
CA GLU A 101 22.55 -2.39 -2.09
C GLU A 101 22.13 -1.62 -3.33
N LEU A 102 22.38 -0.30 -3.36
CA LEU A 102 22.12 0.51 -4.55
C LEU A 102 23.01 0.08 -5.71
N ALA A 103 24.30 -0.16 -5.48
CA ALA A 103 25.24 -0.58 -6.52
C ALA A 103 24.96 -2.00 -7.07
N SER A 104 24.38 -2.90 -6.27
CA SER A 104 24.06 -4.27 -6.70
C SER A 104 22.79 -4.38 -7.53
N ASN A 105 21.93 -3.36 -7.51
CA ASN A 105 20.64 -3.35 -8.21
C ASN A 105 20.63 -2.43 -9.45
N VAL A 106 21.82 -2.04 -9.93
CA VAL A 106 22.07 -1.35 -11.21
C VAL A 106 22.50 -2.35 -12.27
#